data_AF-A0AAW7XET2-F1
#
_entry.id   AF-A0AAW7XET2-F1
#
_cell.length_a   1.000
_cell.length_b   1.000
_cell.length_c   1.000
_cell.angle_alpha   90.00
_cell.angle_beta   90.00
_cell.angle_gamma   90.00
#
_symmetry.space_group_name_H-M   'P 1'
#
loop_
_entity.id
_entity.type
_entity.pdbx_description
1 polymer ?
#
loop_
_entity_poly.entity_id
_entity_poly.type
_entity_poly.pdbx_seq_one_letter_code
_entity_poly.pdbx_strand_id
1 'polypeptide(L)'
;KEYSLEIVPAAPDNFTISASRIHNYGDGNQITNFKTAVIQDLYQNTIADGTLVKFNILNRSGSLLQTQGTTINGVATAQMIHPDHSDVWKVHAFVDGFSESDVIELTFLSAVKDYNIRFSKKEKSIVVGPF
;
A
#
# COMPACT_ATOMS: atom_id res chain seq x y z
N LYS A 1 23.37 -20.55 -36.92
CA LYS A 1 21.94 -20.31 -36.61
C LYS A 1 21.84 -20.36 -35.10
N GLU A 2 21.84 -19.20 -34.43
CA GLU A 2 21.57 -19.14 -33.00
C GLU A 2 20.07 -19.38 -32.79
N TYR A 3 19.74 -20.25 -31.85
CA TYR A 3 18.37 -20.48 -31.40
C TYR A 3 18.22 -19.75 -30.07
N SER A 4 17.42 -18.68 -30.04
CA SER A 4 16.95 -18.09 -28.79
C SER A 4 15.68 -18.85 -28.37
N LEU A 5 15.74 -19.55 -27.25
CA LEU A 5 14.57 -20.09 -26.57
C LEU A 5 14.02 -19.00 -25.66
N GLU A 6 12.90 -18.38 -26.06
CA GLU A 6 12.13 -17.54 -25.16
C GLU A 6 11.27 -18.44 -24.26
N ILE A 7 11.65 -18.55 -23.00
CA ILE A 7 10.83 -19.22 -21.99
C ILE A 7 9.81 -18.19 -21.50
N VAL A 8 8.56 -18.35 -21.93
CA VAL A 8 7.44 -17.58 -21.37
C VAL A 8 7.02 -18.25 -20.06
N PRO A 9 6.99 -17.53 -18.92
CA PRO A 9 6.58 -18.10 -17.65
C PRO A 9 5.11 -18.57 -17.70
N ALA A 10 4.81 -19.61 -16.93
CA ALA A 10 3.44 -20.07 -16.74
C ALA A 10 2.65 -19.09 -15.83
N ALA A 11 1.42 -19.46 -15.49
CA ALA A 11 0.62 -18.70 -14.53
C ALA A 11 1.41 -18.47 -13.22
N PRO A 12 1.40 -17.24 -12.65
CA PRO A 12 2.04 -16.99 -11.36
C PRO A 12 1.45 -17.85 -10.26
N ASP A 13 2.28 -18.23 -9.30
CA ASP A 13 1.87 -18.78 -8.01
C ASP A 13 1.56 -17.64 -7.02
N ASN A 14 1.02 -18.00 -5.87
CA ASN A 14 0.77 -17.08 -4.77
C ASN A 14 2.09 -16.47 -4.26
N PHE A 15 2.00 -15.22 -3.81
CA PHE A 15 3.18 -14.43 -3.42
C PHE A 15 2.95 -13.69 -2.11
N THR A 16 3.96 -13.00 -1.61
CA THR A 16 3.82 -12.15 -0.41
C THR A 16 3.95 -10.67 -0.74
N ILE A 17 3.38 -9.82 0.08
CA ILE A 17 3.49 -8.36 -0.03
C ILE A 17 4.08 -7.72 1.22
N SER A 18 4.60 -6.52 1.03
CA SER A 18 5.18 -5.69 2.07
C SER A 18 4.79 -4.24 1.86
N ALA A 19 4.79 -3.45 2.93
CA ALA A 19 4.53 -2.03 2.88
C ALA A 19 5.62 -1.25 3.62
N SER A 20 6.01 -0.09 3.09
CA SER A 20 6.92 0.85 3.73
C SER A 20 6.33 2.26 3.78
N ARG A 21 6.55 2.94 4.90
CA ARG A 21 6.10 4.31 5.20
C ARG A 21 7.03 4.96 6.21
N ILE A 22 7.14 6.28 6.20
CA ILE A 22 8.04 7.02 7.10
C ILE A 22 7.49 7.03 8.54
N HIS A 23 6.17 7.11 8.70
CA HIS A 23 5.47 6.98 9.98
C HIS A 23 4.07 6.41 9.80
N ASN A 24 3.36 6.16 10.90
CA ASN A 24 2.04 5.52 10.94
C ASN A 24 0.92 6.49 11.33
N TYR A 25 0.99 7.76 10.92
CA TYR A 25 -0.07 8.74 11.18
C TYR A 25 -0.95 8.89 9.95
N GLY A 26 -2.26 8.92 10.16
CA GLY A 26 -3.24 9.27 9.13
C GLY A 26 -3.35 10.79 9.03
N ASP A 27 -2.45 11.39 8.26
CA ASP A 27 -2.32 12.83 8.04
C ASP A 27 -2.77 13.30 6.66
N GLY A 28 -3.15 12.38 5.78
CA GLY A 28 -3.59 12.67 4.42
C GLY A 28 -2.52 13.25 3.51
N ASN A 29 -1.23 13.23 3.89
CA ASN A 29 -0.17 13.90 3.12
C ASN A 29 1.04 13.00 2.80
N GLN A 30 1.11 11.80 3.37
CA GLN A 30 2.20 10.88 3.12
C GLN A 30 1.81 9.67 2.26
N ILE A 31 2.81 9.01 1.68
CA ILE A 31 2.65 7.84 0.82
C ILE A 31 3.08 6.57 1.55
N THR A 32 2.21 5.55 1.48
CA THR A 32 2.58 4.16 1.73
C THR A 32 2.98 3.51 0.41
N ASN A 33 4.16 2.91 0.37
CA ASN A 33 4.67 2.15 -0.77
C ASN A 33 4.41 0.67 -0.52
N PHE A 34 3.81 -0.01 -1.48
CA PHE A 34 3.63 -1.45 -1.49
C PHE A 34 4.62 -2.11 -2.44
N LYS A 35 5.07 -3.29 -2.07
CA LYS A 35 5.97 -4.09 -2.89
C LYS A 35 5.67 -5.58 -2.73
N THR A 36 5.64 -6.31 -3.84
CA THR A 36 5.55 -7.77 -3.83
C THR A 36 6.93 -8.39 -3.59
N ALA A 37 6.96 -9.63 -3.10
CA ALA A 37 8.10 -10.51 -3.36
C ALA A 37 8.26 -10.74 -4.88
N VAL A 38 9.37 -11.36 -5.28
CA VAL A 38 9.53 -11.80 -6.68
C VAL A 38 8.43 -12.81 -6.96
N ILE A 39 7.52 -12.49 -7.88
CA ILE A 39 6.45 -13.36 -8.29
C ILE A 39 7.03 -14.36 -9.30
N GLN A 40 6.79 -15.64 -9.05
CA GLN A 40 7.26 -16.73 -9.88
C GLN A 40 6.10 -17.65 -10.24
N ASP A 41 6.25 -18.41 -11.32
CA ASP A 41 5.37 -19.53 -11.61
C ASP A 41 5.74 -20.78 -10.77
N LEU A 42 4.94 -21.84 -10.90
CA LEU A 42 5.17 -23.11 -10.22
C LEU A 42 6.50 -23.82 -10.58
N TYR A 43 7.18 -23.36 -11.64
CA TYR A 43 8.49 -23.86 -12.09
C TYR A 43 9.63 -22.92 -11.68
N GLN A 44 9.35 -21.92 -10.83
CA GLN A 44 10.31 -20.91 -10.35
C GLN A 44 10.80 -19.96 -11.44
N ASN A 45 10.10 -19.85 -12.57
CA ASN A 45 10.37 -18.80 -13.54
C ASN A 45 9.77 -17.48 -13.05
N THR A 46 10.58 -16.43 -13.04
CA THR A 46 10.11 -15.07 -12.76
C THR A 46 9.08 -14.65 -13.80
N ILE A 47 7.97 -14.06 -13.35
CA ILE A 47 6.94 -13.60 -14.28
C ILE A 47 7.43 -12.47 -15.19
N ALA A 48 6.78 -12.34 -16.34
CA ALA A 48 7.11 -11.33 -17.33
C ALA A 48 6.94 -9.91 -16.77
N ASP A 49 7.81 -9.01 -17.20
CA ASP A 49 7.69 -7.58 -16.95
C ASP A 49 6.41 -7.03 -17.57
N GLY A 50 5.82 -6.02 -16.92
CA GLY A 50 4.55 -5.44 -17.36
C GLY A 50 3.31 -6.22 -16.90
N THR A 51 3.46 -7.33 -16.17
CA THR A 51 2.32 -8.02 -15.55
C THR A 51 1.67 -7.11 -14.52
N LEU A 52 0.36 -6.89 -14.65
CA LEU A 52 -0.41 -6.01 -13.78
C LEU A 52 -0.73 -6.71 -12.45
N VAL A 53 -0.34 -6.07 -11.34
CA VAL A 53 -0.70 -6.46 -9.98
C VAL A 53 -1.59 -5.40 -9.38
N LYS A 54 -2.75 -5.81 -8.89
CA LYS A 54 -3.71 -4.95 -8.20
C LYS A 54 -3.58 -5.14 -6.69
N PHE A 55 -3.64 -4.05 -5.94
CA PHE A 55 -3.66 -4.02 -4.50
C PHE A 55 -5.01 -3.49 -4.05
N ASN A 56 -5.79 -4.33 -3.39
CA ASN A 56 -7.03 -3.98 -2.74
C ASN A 56 -6.78 -3.69 -1.27
N ILE A 57 -7.36 -2.60 -0.80
CA ILE A 57 -7.19 -2.08 0.54
C ILE A 57 -8.58 -1.92 1.16
N LEU A 58 -8.91 -2.79 2.10
CA LEU A 58 -10.13 -2.65 2.88
C LEU A 58 -9.85 -1.81 4.12
N ASN A 59 -10.51 -0.66 4.22
CA ASN A 59 -10.36 0.20 5.38
C ASN A 59 -11.30 -0.20 6.53
N ARG A 60 -11.19 0.45 7.69
CA ARG A 60 -12.02 0.14 8.86
C ARG A 60 -13.52 0.40 8.62
N SER A 61 -13.88 1.36 7.76
CA SER A 61 -15.28 1.63 7.41
C SER A 61 -15.88 0.63 6.42
N GLY A 62 -15.09 -0.35 5.95
CA GLY A 62 -15.51 -1.31 4.93
C GLY A 62 -15.43 -0.77 3.50
N SER A 63 -14.85 0.41 3.29
CA SER A 63 -14.58 0.95 1.98
C SER A 63 -13.41 0.23 1.33
N LEU A 64 -13.58 -0.15 0.07
CA LEU A 64 -12.54 -0.75 -0.75
C LEU A 64 -11.81 0.35 -1.53
N LEU A 65 -10.53 0.54 -1.22
CA LEU A 65 -9.61 1.36 -2.00
C LEU A 65 -8.76 0.44 -2.87
N GLN A 66 -8.26 0.96 -3.99
CA GLN A 66 -7.45 0.18 -4.91
C GLN A 66 -6.28 1.00 -5.45
N THR A 67 -5.13 0.36 -5.56
CA THR A 67 -3.97 0.85 -6.33
C THR A 67 -3.40 -0.31 -7.15
N GLN A 68 -2.51 -0.02 -8.09
CA GLN A 68 -1.95 -1.04 -8.97
C GLN A 68 -0.53 -0.69 -9.38
N GLY A 69 0.20 -1.71 -9.80
CA GLY A 69 1.56 -1.59 -10.30
C GLY A 69 1.86 -2.68 -11.32
N THR A 70 2.88 -2.46 -12.14
CA THR A 70 3.38 -3.47 -13.08
C THR A 70 4.68 -4.07 -12.57
N THR A 71 4.93 -5.32 -12.92
CA THR A 71 6.16 -6.02 -12.54
C THR A 71 7.36 -5.52 -13.32
N ILE A 72 8.49 -5.42 -12.62
CA ILE A 72 9.83 -5.27 -13.19
C ILE A 72 10.73 -6.28 -12.48
N ASN A 73 11.34 -7.19 -13.24
CA ASN A 73 12.03 -8.38 -12.73
C ASN A 73 11.17 -9.17 -11.72
N GLY A 74 9.89 -9.38 -12.08
CA GLY A 74 8.91 -10.11 -11.25
C GLY A 74 8.45 -9.40 -9.98
N VAL A 75 8.83 -8.15 -9.76
CA VAL A 75 8.45 -7.37 -8.58
C VAL A 75 7.52 -6.24 -8.98
N ALA A 76 6.32 -6.18 -8.40
CA ALA A 76 5.42 -5.05 -8.57
C ALA A 76 5.54 -4.06 -7.41
N THR A 77 5.48 -2.77 -7.74
CA THR A 77 5.42 -1.69 -6.75
C THR A 77 4.18 -0.82 -6.99
N ALA A 78 3.53 -0.42 -5.92
CA ALA A 78 2.36 0.47 -5.97
C ALA A 78 2.39 1.47 -4.82
N GLN A 79 1.61 2.54 -4.93
CA GLN A 79 1.59 3.63 -3.95
C GLN A 79 0.16 3.99 -3.58
N MET A 80 -0.05 4.37 -2.32
CA MET A 80 -1.32 4.90 -1.82
C MET A 80 -1.08 6.03 -0.83
N ILE A 81 -1.87 7.09 -0.91
CA ILE A 81 -1.84 8.20 0.04
C ILE A 81 -2.47 7.79 1.37
N HIS A 82 -1.83 8.16 2.48
CA HIS A 82 -2.34 7.92 3.83
C HIS A 82 -3.78 8.42 3.98
N PRO A 83 -4.58 7.80 4.87
CA PRO A 83 -5.85 8.38 5.29
C PRO A 83 -5.59 9.71 6.02
N ASP A 84 -6.58 10.59 6.07
CA ASP A 84 -6.55 11.87 6.80
C ASP A 84 -7.03 11.76 8.26
N HIS A 85 -7.24 10.53 8.73
CA HIS A 85 -7.72 10.20 10.07
C HIS A 85 -7.13 8.86 10.54
N SER A 86 -7.32 8.53 11.83
CA SER A 86 -6.93 7.21 12.33
C SER A 86 -7.74 6.11 11.66
N ASP A 87 -7.08 5.10 11.09
CA ASP A 87 -7.71 4.05 10.30
C ASP A 87 -6.91 2.74 10.39
N VAL A 88 -7.49 1.65 9.91
CA VAL A 88 -6.82 0.36 9.74
C VAL A 88 -7.06 -0.13 8.33
N TRP A 89 -5.99 -0.46 7.63
CA TRP A 89 -6.03 -1.01 6.28
C TRP A 89 -5.66 -2.48 6.29
N LYS A 90 -6.50 -3.31 5.68
CA LYS A 90 -6.18 -4.68 5.31
C LYS A 90 -5.89 -4.72 3.82
N VAL A 91 -4.65 -5.02 3.47
CA VAL A 91 -4.15 -4.96 2.10
C VAL A 91 -3.91 -6.37 1.59
N HIS A 92 -4.45 -6.67 0.41
CA HIS A 92 -4.19 -7.90 -0.33
C HIS A 92 -3.97 -7.56 -1.80
N ALA A 93 -3.11 -8.32 -2.46
CA ALA A 93 -2.77 -8.11 -3.86
C ALA A 93 -3.08 -9.35 -4.70
N PHE A 94 -3.30 -9.14 -6.00
CA PHE A 94 -3.63 -10.21 -6.92
C PHE A 94 -3.20 -9.89 -8.34
N VAL A 95 -2.85 -10.95 -9.07
CA VAL A 95 -2.80 -10.97 -10.53
C VAL A 95 -4.11 -11.58 -11.00
N ASP A 96 -4.94 -10.78 -11.67
CA ASP A 96 -6.33 -11.14 -12.04
C ASP A 96 -6.43 -12.54 -12.65
N GLY A 97 -7.15 -13.44 -11.97
CA GLY A 97 -7.43 -14.79 -12.46
C GLY A 97 -6.27 -15.78 -12.36
N PHE A 98 -5.14 -15.40 -11.75
CA PHE A 98 -3.97 -16.27 -11.64
C PHE A 98 -3.54 -16.53 -10.20
N SER A 99 -3.22 -15.49 -9.43
CA SER A 99 -2.70 -15.67 -8.07
C SER A 99 -3.02 -14.52 -7.13
N GLU A 100 -2.93 -14.83 -5.83
CA GLU A 100 -3.23 -13.90 -4.75
C GLU A 100 -2.04 -13.81 -3.78
N SER A 101 -1.97 -12.70 -3.06
CA SER A 101 -1.00 -12.52 -1.99
C SER A 101 -1.55 -12.91 -0.61
N ASP A 102 -0.65 -12.92 0.37
CA ASP A 102 -1.03 -12.79 1.76
C ASP A 102 -1.72 -11.43 2.06
N VAL A 103 -2.32 -11.33 3.25
CA VAL A 103 -2.96 -10.11 3.73
C VAL A 103 -2.07 -9.45 4.78
N ILE A 104 -1.74 -8.17 4.58
CA ILE A 104 -1.02 -7.35 5.56
C ILE A 104 -1.95 -6.31 6.19
N GLU A 105 -1.75 -6.01 7.47
CA GLU A 105 -2.52 -4.99 8.19
C GLU A 105 -1.66 -3.76 8.52
N LEU A 106 -2.15 -2.57 8.20
CA LEU A 106 -1.50 -1.29 8.50
C LEU A 106 -2.41 -0.43 9.37
N THR A 107 -1.92 -0.07 10.56
CA THR A 107 -2.61 0.86 11.47
C THR A 107 -2.12 2.29 11.27
N PHE A 108 -3.07 3.22 11.22
CA PHE A 108 -2.87 4.66 11.17
C PHE A 108 -3.40 5.32 12.45
N LEU A 109 -2.53 6.06 13.13
CA LEU A 109 -2.85 6.85 14.33
C LEU A 109 -3.36 8.24 13.94
N SER A 110 -4.15 8.87 14.81
CA SER A 110 -4.58 10.26 14.60
C SER A 110 -3.35 11.19 14.54
N ALA A 111 -3.26 12.00 13.48
CA ALA A 111 -2.20 12.99 13.33
C ALA A 111 -2.37 14.21 14.26
N VAL A 112 -3.62 14.52 14.66
CA VAL A 112 -3.95 15.58 15.62
C VAL A 112 -4.38 14.93 16.94
N LYS A 113 -3.65 15.21 18.01
CA LYS A 113 -4.15 15.07 19.38
C LYS A 113 -4.74 16.41 19.77
N ASP A 114 -5.97 16.42 20.26
CA ASP A 114 -6.71 17.62 20.67
C ASP A 114 -5.80 18.72 21.26
N TYR A 115 -5.77 19.89 20.62
CA TYR A 115 -5.09 21.05 21.19
C TYR A 115 -5.86 21.55 22.41
N ASN A 116 -5.17 21.91 23.49
CA ASN A 116 -5.79 22.55 24.65
C ASN A 116 -6.27 23.96 24.26
N ILE A 117 -7.54 24.10 23.87
CA ILE A 117 -8.14 25.41 23.60
C ILE A 117 -8.43 26.09 24.94
N ARG A 118 -7.61 27.09 25.31
CA ARG A 118 -7.92 27.99 26.43
C ARG A 118 -8.63 29.23 25.91
N PHE A 119 -9.93 29.31 26.16
CA PHE A 119 -10.71 30.53 25.87
C PHE A 119 -10.42 31.60 26.93
N SER A 120 -9.76 32.69 26.55
CA SER A 120 -9.67 33.89 27.40
C SER A 120 -10.88 34.79 27.16
N LYS A 121 -11.78 34.93 28.15
CA LYS A 121 -12.97 35.79 28.05
C LYS A 121 -12.67 37.30 28.01
N LYS A 122 -11.41 37.71 28.14
CA LYS A 122 -11.02 39.13 28.34
C LYS A 122 -10.61 39.85 27.07
N GLU A 123 -10.25 39.13 26.03
CA GLU A 123 -9.76 39.65 24.75
C GLU A 123 -10.37 38.76 23.67
N LYS A 124 -10.92 39.30 22.58
CA LYS A 124 -11.33 38.51 21.41
C LYS A 124 -10.08 37.99 20.67
N SER A 125 -9.19 37.27 21.33
CA SER A 125 -7.97 36.72 20.76
C SER A 125 -7.90 35.22 20.99
N ILE A 126 -7.61 34.50 19.91
CA ILE A 126 -7.29 33.07 19.93
C ILE A 126 -5.77 32.99 19.83
N VAL A 127 -5.12 32.39 20.84
CA VAL A 127 -3.69 32.12 20.81
C VAL A 127 -3.49 30.63 20.52
N VAL A 128 -2.76 30.32 19.46
CA VAL A 128 -2.40 28.95 19.04
C VAL A 128 -0.88 28.85 18.93
N GLY A 129 -0.24 27.96 19.70
CA GLY A 129 1.20 27.68 19.63
C GLY A 129 1.73 26.82 20.78
N PRO A 130 2.88 26.11 20.62
CA PRO A 130 3.56 25.39 21.69
C PRO A 130 4.26 26.35 22.67
N PHE A 131 4.41 25.90 23.92
CA PHE A 131 4.86 26.68 25.09
C PHE A 131 6.20 27.41 24.91
#